data_AF-A0A3G9JNC6-F1
#
_entry.id   AF-A0A3G9JNC6-F1
#
_cell.length_a   1.000
_cell.length_b   1.000
_cell.length_c   1.000
_cell.angle_alpha   90.00
_cell.angle_beta   90.00
_cell.angle_gamma   90.00
#
_symmetry.space_group_name_H-M   'P 1'
#
loop_
_entity.id
_entity.type
_entity.pdbx_description
1 polymer ?
#
loop_
_entity_poly.entity_id
_entity_poly.type
_entity_poly.pdbx_seq_one_letter_code
_entity_poly.pdbx_strand_id
1 'polypeptide(L)'
;MAQFLLRMNSQVSLCLYINEVSLYTRPRRFGKSMNMSMLYYFFSIKEKDNAHLFDHLKITAEKEAMKHQNRYPVINLSLKTMIDDTFELNLKSYQNLISNYLGTHLELLDLKNLDEYDRMRLKELREQRADVTLLKDSLRLLTECLYKYWVCTFSYGVGCTQLIPKY
;
A
#
# COMPACT_ATOMS: atom_id res chain seq x y z
N MET A 1 -4.03 -14.21 -11.17
CA MET A 1 -3.42 -12.95 -10.68
C MET A 1 -4.24 -12.45 -9.52
N ALA A 2 -3.80 -12.76 -8.30
CA ALA A 2 -4.29 -12.11 -7.09
C ALA A 2 -3.46 -10.85 -6.88
N GLN A 3 -4.12 -9.71 -6.69
CA GLN A 3 -3.49 -8.43 -6.41
C GLN A 3 -4.23 -7.85 -5.21
N PHE A 4 -3.52 -7.64 -4.10
CA PHE A 4 -4.10 -7.21 -2.83
C PHE A 4 -4.10 -5.68 -2.76
N LEU A 5 -5.22 -5.10 -2.33
CA LEU A 5 -5.34 -3.69 -1.97
C LEU A 5 -5.63 -3.66 -0.46
N LEU A 6 -4.66 -3.25 0.37
CA LEU A 6 -4.87 -3.12 1.81
C LEU A 6 -5.49 -1.74 2.09
N ARG A 7 -6.75 -1.74 2.55
CA ARG A 7 -7.48 -0.55 3.05
C ARG A 7 -7.63 -0.70 4.56
N MET A 8 -7.24 0.33 5.32
CA MET A 8 -7.54 0.44 6.75
C MET A 8 -8.84 1.23 6.90
N ASN A 9 -9.90 0.63 7.49
CA ASN A 9 -10.88 1.33 8.35
C ASN A 9 -11.92 0.38 8.97
N SER A 10 -12.31 0.73 10.20
CA SER A 10 -13.20 0.03 11.14
C SER A 10 -14.69 0.12 10.74
N GLN A 11 -15.25 -1.08 10.49
CA GLN A 11 -16.67 -1.51 10.48
C GLN A 11 -17.69 -0.94 9.49
N VAL A 12 -18.02 -1.74 8.46
CA VAL A 12 -19.35 -2.40 8.28
C VAL A 12 -19.14 -3.77 7.59
N SER A 13 -18.94 -4.82 8.41
CA SER A 13 -19.20 -6.26 8.18
C SER A 13 -19.03 -6.92 6.79
N LEU A 14 -17.79 -7.26 6.40
CA LEU A 14 -17.24 -8.62 6.36
C LEU A 14 -15.70 -8.67 6.32
N CYS A 15 -15.11 -8.39 7.46
CA CYS A 15 -14.52 -9.28 8.41
C CYS A 15 -13.50 -10.44 8.03
N LEU A 16 -12.20 -10.22 7.64
CA LEU A 16 -10.92 -10.96 8.10
C LEU A 16 -9.83 -10.29 9.10
N TYR A 17 -9.90 -10.47 10.46
CA TYR A 17 -9.60 -9.49 11.57
C TYR A 17 -8.23 -8.83 11.42
N ILE A 18 -8.10 -7.51 11.25
CA ILE A 18 -9.13 -6.43 11.43
C ILE A 18 -10.12 -6.31 10.27
N ASN A 19 -10.32 -7.41 9.65
CA ASN A 19 -11.64 -7.89 9.44
C ASN A 19 -12.19 -7.24 8.16
N GLU A 20 -11.48 -7.35 7.01
CA GLU A 20 -11.95 -7.50 5.59
C GLU A 20 -10.75 -7.77 4.65
N VAL A 21 -10.61 -8.97 4.06
CA VAL A 21 -9.83 -9.11 2.81
C VAL A 21 -10.85 -9.22 1.69
N SER A 22 -11.06 -8.12 0.98
CA SER A 22 -11.99 -8.08 -0.15
C SER A 22 -11.33 -8.76 -1.35
N LEU A 23 -11.60 -10.05 -1.53
CA LEU A 23 -11.12 -10.81 -2.68
C LEU A 23 -12.08 -10.69 -3.85
N TYR A 24 -11.68 -9.98 -4.90
CA TYR A 24 -12.46 -9.85 -6.12
C TYR A 24 -12.15 -10.99 -7.12
N THR A 25 -12.76 -12.16 -6.92
CA THR A 25 -12.74 -13.25 -7.92
C THR A 25 -13.62 -12.86 -9.13
N ARG A 26 -13.13 -13.01 -10.36
CA ARG A 26 -13.88 -12.63 -11.59
C ARG A 26 -13.23 -13.21 -12.88
N PRO A 27 -13.97 -13.37 -13.99
CA PRO A 27 -13.49 -13.92 -15.27
C PRO A 27 -12.42 -13.08 -15.99
N ARG A 28 -11.79 -13.69 -17.01
CA ARG A 28 -10.72 -13.11 -17.85
C ARG A 28 -11.24 -11.95 -18.73
N ARG A 29 -10.42 -10.90 -18.92
CA ARG A 29 -10.66 -9.67 -19.74
C ARG A 29 -11.63 -8.61 -19.18
N PHE A 30 -12.07 -8.73 -17.93
CA PHE A 30 -13.00 -7.76 -17.33
C PHE A 30 -12.31 -6.51 -16.73
N GLY A 31 -11.34 -5.91 -17.41
CA GLY A 31 -10.75 -4.61 -17.01
C GLY A 31 -10.09 -4.54 -15.62
N LYS A 32 -9.76 -5.68 -14.99
CA LYS A 32 -9.32 -5.74 -13.57
C LYS A 32 -8.09 -4.90 -13.27
N SER A 33 -7.08 -4.95 -14.14
CA SER A 33 -5.85 -4.17 -13.95
C SER A 33 -6.16 -2.68 -13.96
N MET A 34 -7.04 -2.24 -14.87
CA MET A 34 -7.50 -0.86 -14.93
C MET A 34 -8.27 -0.47 -13.66
N ASN A 35 -9.12 -1.35 -13.14
CA ASN A 35 -9.84 -1.09 -11.88
C ASN A 35 -8.88 -0.99 -10.68
N MET A 36 -7.87 -1.85 -10.57
CA MET A 36 -6.87 -1.77 -9.50
C MET A 36 -6.06 -0.48 -9.59
N SER A 37 -5.68 -0.06 -10.80
CA SER A 37 -5.08 1.25 -11.03
C SER A 37 -6.03 2.37 -10.64
N MET A 38 -7.30 2.33 -11.05
CA MET A 38 -8.30 3.34 -10.68
C MET A 38 -8.46 3.47 -9.16
N LEU A 39 -8.54 2.35 -8.43
CA LEU A 39 -8.61 2.37 -6.96
C LEU A 39 -7.33 2.93 -6.34
N TYR A 40 -6.17 2.61 -6.93
CA TYR A 40 -4.90 3.19 -6.51
C TYR A 40 -4.91 4.72 -6.68
N TYR A 41 -5.27 5.25 -7.85
CA TYR A 41 -5.37 6.70 -8.08
C TYR A 41 -6.43 7.37 -7.21
N PHE A 42 -7.52 6.65 -6.89
CA PHE A 42 -8.59 7.19 -6.05
C PHE A 42 -8.17 7.31 -4.59
N PHE A 43 -7.52 6.29 -4.00
CA PHE A 43 -7.20 6.28 -2.57
C PHE A 43 -5.81 6.83 -2.24
N SER A 44 -4.85 6.71 -3.15
CA SER A 44 -3.43 7.00 -2.90
C SER A 44 -3.21 8.49 -2.65
N ILE A 45 -2.58 8.79 -1.52
CA ILE A 45 -2.17 10.15 -1.14
C ILE A 45 -1.06 10.72 -2.06
N LYS A 46 -0.35 9.86 -2.78
CA LYS A 46 0.69 10.27 -3.76
C LYS A 46 0.09 10.86 -5.03
N GLU A 47 -1.16 10.52 -5.34
CA GLU A 47 -1.82 10.84 -6.60
C GLU A 47 -2.79 12.03 -6.48
N LYS A 48 -2.55 12.95 -5.52
CA LYS A 48 -3.41 14.13 -5.30
C LYS A 48 -3.53 15.01 -6.54
N ASP A 49 -2.45 15.16 -7.30
CA ASP A 49 -2.45 15.96 -8.53
C ASP A 49 -3.35 15.35 -9.62
N ASN A 50 -3.60 14.04 -9.53
CA ASN A 50 -4.47 13.28 -10.42
C ASN A 50 -5.92 13.19 -9.93
N ALA A 51 -6.31 13.96 -8.91
CA ALA A 51 -7.70 13.99 -8.43
C ALA A 51 -8.70 14.38 -9.53
N HIS A 52 -8.28 15.21 -10.48
CA HIS A 52 -9.07 15.65 -11.64
C HIS A 52 -9.52 14.51 -12.55
N LEU A 53 -8.85 13.34 -12.51
CA LEU A 53 -9.24 12.16 -13.29
C LEU A 53 -10.64 11.63 -12.90
N PHE A 54 -11.13 12.02 -11.73
CA PHE A 54 -12.44 11.62 -11.23
C PHE A 54 -13.53 12.67 -11.46
N ASP A 55 -13.19 13.84 -11.99
CA ASP A 55 -14.16 14.90 -12.25
C ASP A 55 -15.21 14.42 -13.26
N HIS A 56 -16.47 14.83 -13.05
CA HIS A 56 -17.62 14.46 -13.88
C HIS A 56 -17.98 12.96 -13.92
N LEU A 57 -17.35 12.10 -13.10
CA LEU A 57 -17.74 10.70 -12.95
C LEU A 57 -18.87 10.52 -11.93
N LYS A 58 -19.63 9.42 -12.03
CA LYS A 58 -20.72 9.11 -11.07
C LYS A 58 -20.26 9.05 -9.61
N ILE A 59 -18.97 8.77 -9.36
CA ILE A 59 -18.41 8.72 -8.00
C ILE A 59 -18.37 10.10 -7.33
N THR A 60 -18.34 11.19 -8.08
CA THR A 60 -18.34 12.55 -7.51
C THR A 60 -19.68 12.92 -6.89
N ALA A 61 -20.77 12.28 -7.34
CA ALA A 61 -22.09 12.43 -6.74
C ALA A 61 -22.20 11.70 -5.39
N GLU A 62 -21.31 10.74 -5.10
CA GLU A 62 -21.30 9.95 -3.87
C GLU A 62 -20.40 10.60 -2.80
N LYS A 63 -21.02 11.38 -1.91
CA LYS A 63 -20.32 12.17 -0.90
C LYS A 63 -19.51 11.30 0.07
N GLU A 64 -19.98 10.10 0.40
CA GLU A 64 -19.26 9.22 1.32
C GLU A 64 -17.97 8.66 0.68
N ALA A 65 -18.01 8.32 -0.60
CA ALA A 65 -16.82 7.85 -1.32
C ALA A 65 -15.77 8.96 -1.46
N MET A 66 -16.20 10.18 -1.79
CA MET A 66 -15.31 11.33 -2.00
C MET A 66 -14.50 11.72 -0.75
N LYS A 67 -15.02 11.45 0.47
CA LYS A 67 -14.25 11.67 1.71
C LYS A 67 -12.95 10.86 1.77
N HIS A 68 -12.89 9.75 1.05
CA HIS A 68 -11.76 8.84 1.05
C HIS A 68 -10.74 9.11 -0.07
N GLN A 69 -11.02 10.08 -0.94
CA GLN A 69 -10.18 10.37 -2.09
C GLN A 69 -8.81 10.92 -1.66
N ASN A 70 -7.74 10.30 -2.16
CA ASN A 70 -6.33 10.64 -1.93
C ASN A 70 -5.94 10.82 -0.44
N ARG A 71 -6.55 10.05 0.46
CA ARG A 71 -6.31 10.14 1.92
C ARG A 71 -5.35 9.07 2.47
N TYR A 72 -5.09 8.00 1.72
CA TYR A 72 -4.47 6.80 2.28
C TYR A 72 -3.08 6.53 1.70
N PRO A 73 -2.13 6.05 2.51
CA PRO A 73 -0.92 5.42 2.00
C PRO A 73 -1.26 4.04 1.44
N VAL A 74 -1.31 3.93 0.11
CA VAL A 74 -1.67 2.67 -0.57
C VAL A 74 -0.41 1.96 -1.06
N ILE A 75 -0.24 0.71 -0.63
CA ILE A 75 0.78 -0.20 -1.16
C ILE A 75 0.15 -0.96 -2.34
N ASN A 76 0.72 -0.82 -3.54
CA ASN A 76 0.31 -1.58 -4.71
C ASN A 76 1.43 -2.52 -5.15
N LEU A 77 1.24 -3.83 -4.96
CA LEU A 77 2.20 -4.87 -5.32
C LEU A 77 1.56 -5.82 -6.33
N SER A 78 2.30 -6.20 -7.38
CA SER A 78 1.86 -7.19 -8.34
C SER A 78 2.58 -8.52 -8.14
N LEU A 79 1.85 -9.55 -7.73
CA LEU A 79 2.38 -10.92 -7.60
C LEU A 79 2.35 -11.69 -8.93
N LYS A 80 2.04 -11.04 -10.05
CA LYS A 80 1.87 -11.69 -11.37
C LYS A 80 3.11 -12.47 -11.81
N THR A 81 4.28 -12.01 -11.43
CA THR A 81 5.57 -12.55 -11.86
C THR A 81 6.10 -13.64 -10.94
N MET A 82 5.42 -13.95 -9.82
CA MET A 82 5.78 -15.05 -8.91
C MET A 82 5.10 -16.34 -9.37
N ILE A 83 5.60 -16.91 -10.45
CA ILE A 83 5.17 -18.20 -10.97
C ILE A 83 6.43 -19.03 -11.22
N ASP A 84 7.23 -19.20 -10.16
CA ASP A 84 8.43 -20.01 -10.23
C ASP A 84 8.14 -21.47 -9.84
N ASP A 85 8.92 -22.39 -10.38
CA ASP A 85 8.70 -23.83 -10.23
C ASP A 85 9.00 -24.36 -8.81
N THR A 86 9.77 -23.61 -8.02
CA THR A 86 10.14 -23.99 -6.65
C THR A 86 9.81 -22.91 -5.63
N PHE A 87 9.58 -23.33 -4.39
CA PHE A 87 9.33 -22.42 -3.28
C PHE A 87 10.49 -21.45 -3.04
N GLU A 88 11.74 -21.94 -3.15
CA GLU A 88 12.94 -21.12 -2.97
C GLU A 88 13.07 -20.03 -4.04
N LEU A 89 12.74 -20.35 -5.30
CA LEU A 89 12.74 -19.37 -6.38
C LEU A 89 11.62 -18.34 -6.17
N ASN A 90 10.42 -18.78 -5.77
CA ASN A 90 9.33 -17.86 -5.43
C ASN A 90 9.69 -16.94 -4.26
N LEU A 91 10.40 -17.42 -3.25
CA LEU A 91 10.91 -16.59 -2.14
C LEU A 91 11.91 -15.53 -2.63
N LYS A 92 12.82 -15.89 -3.55
CA LYS A 92 13.72 -14.93 -4.18
C LYS A 92 12.97 -13.90 -5.02
N SER A 93 11.96 -14.33 -5.78
CA SER A 93 11.08 -13.42 -6.54
C SER A 93 10.30 -12.48 -5.62
N TYR A 94 9.85 -12.96 -4.46
CA TYR A 94 9.24 -12.13 -3.42
C TYR A 94 10.22 -11.11 -2.83
N GLN A 95 11.43 -11.53 -2.48
CA GLN A 95 12.49 -10.64 -2.01
C GLN A 95 12.83 -9.56 -3.04
N ASN A 96 12.93 -9.93 -4.33
CA ASN A 96 13.13 -8.99 -5.44
C ASN A 96 11.98 -7.99 -5.55
N LEU A 97 10.72 -8.44 -5.41
CA LEU A 97 9.56 -7.56 -5.44
C LEU A 97 9.62 -6.52 -4.31
N ILE A 98 9.96 -6.93 -3.09
CA ILE A 98 10.06 -6.02 -1.94
C ILE A 98 11.24 -5.06 -2.11
N SER A 99 12.39 -5.55 -2.57
CA SER A 99 13.59 -4.73 -2.85
C SER A 99 13.30 -3.66 -3.91
N ASN A 100 12.62 -4.03 -5.01
CA ASN A 100 12.21 -3.08 -6.06
C ASN A 100 11.19 -2.05 -5.55
N TYR A 101 10.25 -2.47 -4.71
CA TYR A 101 9.29 -1.56 -4.07
C TYR A 101 10.02 -0.52 -3.20
N LEU A 102 10.97 -0.95 -2.36
CA LEU A 102 11.81 -0.07 -1.56
C LEU A 102 12.69 0.85 -2.42
N GLY A 103 13.21 0.36 -3.55
CA GLY A 103 13.98 1.16 -4.49
C GLY A 103 13.16 2.28 -5.15
N THR A 104 11.87 2.07 -5.33
CA THR A 104 10.93 3.09 -5.84
C THR A 104 10.48 4.07 -4.75
N HIS A 105 10.67 3.72 -3.48
CA HIS A 105 10.20 4.47 -2.31
C HIS A 105 11.35 4.78 -1.34
N LEU A 106 12.41 5.40 -1.86
CA LEU A 106 13.61 5.77 -1.10
C LEU A 106 13.29 6.71 0.07
N GLU A 107 12.22 7.49 -0.03
CA GLU A 107 11.74 8.37 1.04
C GLU A 107 11.45 7.64 2.36
N LEU A 108 11.18 6.32 2.30
CA LEU A 108 10.99 5.49 3.50
C LEU A 108 12.30 5.18 4.22
N LEU A 109 13.44 5.23 3.52
CA LEU A 109 14.75 5.01 4.12
C LEU A 109 15.28 6.27 4.81
N ASP A 110 14.89 7.45 4.35
CA ASP A 110 15.38 8.73 4.89
C ASP A 110 14.54 9.29 6.05
N LEU A 111 13.61 8.48 6.57
CA LEU A 111 12.77 8.82 7.72
C LEU A 111 13.60 9.10 8.98
N LYS A 112 13.68 10.37 9.39
CA LYS A 112 14.36 10.78 10.63
C LYS A 112 13.77 10.13 11.91
N ASN A 113 12.49 9.79 11.88
CA ASN A 113 11.78 9.20 13.02
C ASN A 113 11.74 7.66 12.97
N LEU A 114 12.50 7.04 12.07
CA LEU A 114 12.62 5.59 12.05
C LEU A 114 13.66 5.15 13.08
N ASP A 115 13.32 4.13 13.86
CA ASP A 115 14.26 3.51 14.77
C ASP A 115 15.45 2.92 14.00
N GLU A 116 16.62 2.88 14.64
CA GLU A 116 17.84 2.37 14.01
C GLU A 116 17.70 0.89 13.62
N TYR A 117 16.96 0.11 14.41
CA TYR A 117 16.66 -1.29 14.12
C TYR A 117 15.77 -1.46 12.89
N ASP A 118 14.69 -0.68 12.78
CA ASP A 118 13.80 -0.68 11.61
C ASP A 118 14.57 -0.26 10.35
N ARG A 119 15.48 0.71 10.47
CA ARG A 119 16.33 1.19 9.36
C ARG A 119 17.28 0.11 8.86
N MET A 120 17.90 -0.64 9.77
CA MET A 120 18.76 -1.77 9.44
C MET A 120 17.97 -2.84 8.67
N ARG A 121 16.79 -3.22 9.17
CA ARG A 121 15.89 -4.19 8.53
C ARG A 121 15.44 -3.76 7.13
N LEU A 122 15.10 -2.49 6.93
CA LEU A 122 14.78 -1.96 5.61
C LEU A 122 15.97 -2.04 4.64
N LYS A 123 17.19 -1.77 5.12
CA LYS A 123 18.41 -1.89 4.31
C LYS A 123 18.66 -3.35 3.92
N GLU A 124 18.51 -4.30 4.84
CA GLU A 124 18.64 -5.73 4.54
C GLU A 124 17.62 -6.20 3.49
N LEU A 125 16.37 -5.73 3.57
CA LEU A 125 15.35 -6.01 2.56
C LEU A 125 15.72 -5.42 1.20
N ARG A 126 16.26 -4.19 1.17
CA ARG A 126 16.70 -3.54 -0.07
C ARG A 126 17.90 -4.25 -0.69
N GLU A 127 18.89 -4.62 0.10
CA GLU A 127 20.12 -5.28 -0.33
C GLU A 127 19.93 -6.78 -0.60
N GLN A 128 18.71 -7.30 -0.47
CA GLN A 128 18.38 -8.72 -0.68
C GLN A 128 19.18 -9.65 0.25
N ARG A 129 19.51 -9.17 1.45
CA ARG A 129 20.19 -9.93 2.52
C ARG A 129 19.22 -10.41 3.60
N ALA A 130 17.94 -10.07 3.48
CA ALA A 130 16.91 -10.48 4.42
C ALA A 130 16.75 -12.01 4.50
N ASP A 131 16.62 -12.52 5.72
CA ASP A 131 16.28 -13.91 5.99
C ASP A 131 14.78 -14.17 5.78
N VAL A 132 14.36 -15.44 5.85
CA VAL A 132 12.95 -15.84 5.67
C VAL A 132 12.06 -15.19 6.73
N THR A 133 12.56 -14.98 7.95
CA THR A 133 11.82 -14.33 9.04
C THR A 133 11.51 -12.88 8.71
N LEU A 134 12.52 -12.12 8.28
CA LEU A 134 12.37 -10.72 7.90
C LEU A 134 11.54 -10.57 6.62
N LEU A 135 11.66 -11.50 5.67
CA LEU A 135 10.80 -11.53 4.48
C LEU A 135 9.33 -11.73 4.86
N LYS A 136 9.02 -12.61 5.82
CA LYS A 136 7.66 -12.80 6.32
C LYS A 136 7.11 -11.53 6.97
N ASP A 137 7.94 -10.82 7.74
CA ASP A 137 7.56 -9.59 8.43
C ASP A 137 7.63 -8.33 7.55
N SER A 138 8.12 -8.44 6.31
CA SER A 138 8.41 -7.31 5.42
C SER A 138 7.20 -6.40 5.17
N LEU A 139 6.02 -6.95 4.90
CA LEU A 139 4.81 -6.15 4.65
C LEU A 139 4.34 -5.39 5.89
N ARG A 140 4.44 -6.02 7.07
CA ARG A 140 4.11 -5.36 8.33
C ARG A 140 5.04 -4.17 8.54
N LEU A 141 6.34 -4.40 8.40
CA LEU A 141 7.36 -3.38 8.58
C LEU A 141 7.20 -2.22 7.56
N LEU A 142 6.94 -2.52 6.28
CA LEU A 142 6.63 -1.51 5.26
C LEU A 142 5.41 -0.68 5.63
N THR A 143 4.35 -1.33 6.10
CA THR A 143 3.10 -0.66 6.48
C THR A 143 3.31 0.28 7.66
N GLU A 144 4.06 -0.15 8.68
CA GLU A 144 4.42 0.67 9.84
C GLU A 144 5.29 1.86 9.44
N CYS A 145 6.29 1.66 8.58
CA CYS A 145 7.14 2.74 8.07
C CYS A 145 6.33 3.78 7.28
N LEU A 146 5.42 3.32 6.43
CA LEU A 146 4.51 4.20 5.69
C LEU A 146 3.61 4.98 6.64
N TYR A 147 3.00 4.31 7.62
CA TYR A 147 2.17 4.98 8.61
C TYR A 147 2.97 6.07 9.35
N LYS A 148 4.18 5.77 9.84
CA LYS A 148 5.06 6.75 10.49
C LYS A 148 5.38 7.93 9.54
N TYR A 149 5.70 7.67 8.27
CA TYR A 149 5.98 8.71 7.27
C TYR A 149 4.79 9.66 7.07
N TRP A 150 3.62 9.10 6.79
CA TRP A 150 2.46 9.91 6.44
C TRP A 150 1.81 10.58 7.65
N VAL A 151 1.99 10.04 8.87
CA VAL A 151 1.55 10.71 10.11
C VAL A 151 2.51 11.81 10.56
N CYS A 152 3.83 11.60 10.45
CA CYS A 152 4.82 12.59 10.89
C CYS A 152 4.93 13.78 9.94
N THR A 153 4.92 13.54 8.62
CA THR A 153 5.08 14.61 7.61
C THR A 153 3.92 15.62 7.64
N PHE A 154 2.72 15.18 7.99
CA PHE A 154 1.53 16.04 8.06
C PHE A 154 1.36 16.76 9.41
N SER A 155 2.22 16.47 10.41
CA SER A 155 2.20 17.17 11.69
C SER A 155 2.96 18.51 11.66
N TYR A 156 3.79 18.76 10.64
CA TYR A 156 4.68 19.93 10.57
C TYR A 156 4.46 20.86 9.36
N GLY A 157 3.44 20.60 8.52
CA GLY A 157 3.18 21.44 7.35
C GLY A 157 1.69 21.49 7.00
N VAL A 158 1.12 22.70 7.09
CA VAL A 158 -0.16 23.20 6.53
C VAL A 158 -1.46 22.43 6.84
N GLY A 159 -2.38 23.15 7.50
CA GLY A 159 -3.83 22.96 7.32
C GLY A 159 -4.41 21.68 7.94
N CYS A 160 -4.57 21.72 9.26
CA CYS A 160 -5.23 20.67 10.03
C CYS A 160 -6.73 20.60 9.69
N THR A 161 -7.14 19.63 8.86
CA THR A 161 -8.52 19.11 8.83
C THR A 161 -8.52 17.60 8.62
N GLN A 162 -8.46 16.88 9.74
CA GLN A 162 -8.95 15.50 9.93
C GLN A 162 -8.49 14.44 8.91
N LEU A 163 -7.18 14.29 8.68
CA LEU A 163 -6.64 13.43 7.61
C LEU A 163 -6.59 11.92 7.89
N ILE A 164 -6.82 11.49 9.12
CA ILE A 164 -7.13 10.09 9.44
C ILE A 164 -8.26 10.15 10.47
N PRO A 165 -9.47 9.67 10.17
CA PRO A 165 -10.48 9.53 11.21
C PRO A 165 -9.90 8.57 12.28
N LYS A 166 -9.62 9.11 13.47
CA LYS A 166 -9.53 8.29 14.67
C LYS A 166 -10.97 7.90 15.00
N TYR A 167 -11.42 6.78 14.46
CA TYR A 167 -12.57 6.05 14.97
C TYR A 167 -12.05 4.77 15.61
#